data_AF-E3NWB3-F1
#
_entry.id   AF-E3NWB3-F1
#
_cell.length_a   1.000
_cell.length_b   1.000
_cell.length_c   1.000
_cell.angle_alpha   90.00
_cell.angle_beta   90.00
_cell.angle_gamma   90.00
#
_symmetry.space_group_name_H-M   'P 1'
#
loop_
_entity.id
_entity.type
_entity.pdbx_description
1 polymer ?
#
loop_
_entity_poly.entity_id
_entity_poly.type
_entity_poly.pdbx_seq_one_letter_code
_entity_poly.pdbx_strand_id
1 'polypeptide(L)'
;MFGCCKKKKTNKSLDELKKDIVIDDHEIPLDALLKRYSSSETAGISEAEAATRLKTDGPNALTPPKQTSKWVKLAGSIFGGFNFLLWCAAVASAVGYGMDLSMSVDEEVPKDNMYMAIILASVVTVTGFFDFYQDRKSGNLMDSFANMIPPKTLVVRDGTTKEIEVKDLVVGDLVRFRGGDRVPADLRVTLARGLKVDNSSLTGESEPQTRNTNFTSKNPLETKNLCLFSTSVLEGSGEGIIIRTGDRTVVGRIAALTTQVDSGPTPLAKEINHFIKIISVVAFTVGVAFFVLAVVYEYPLLKAIVFFMGIVVANVPEGIVPTVTVSLTLTAVKMRKKFCLVKKLQAVETLGSTSTICSDKTGTLTQNRMTVTHLWFDGHIKDAELLPPNEHFHGEKRYLEIDSYQKLLRCATLCS
;
A
#
# COMPACT_ATOMS: atom_id res chain seq x y z
N MET A 1 14.67 22.79 -7.28
CA MET A 1 15.31 22.75 -5.93
C MET A 1 14.40 22.28 -4.79
N PHE A 2 13.07 22.48 -4.82
CA PHE A 2 12.16 22.07 -3.72
C PHE A 2 11.98 20.55 -3.50
N GLY A 3 12.39 19.70 -4.44
CA GLY A 3 12.25 18.23 -4.33
C GLY A 3 13.34 17.53 -3.50
N CYS A 4 14.54 18.11 -3.40
CA CYS A 4 15.70 17.43 -2.80
C CYS A 4 15.65 17.42 -1.26
N CYS A 5 15.24 18.53 -0.64
CA CYS A 5 15.07 18.62 0.82
C CYS A 5 13.90 17.78 1.36
N LYS A 6 12.82 17.61 0.59
CA LYS A 6 11.70 16.73 0.96
C LYS A 6 12.11 15.26 0.93
N LYS A 7 12.76 14.79 -0.14
CA LYS A 7 13.26 13.40 -0.26
C LYS A 7 14.19 13.00 0.89
N LYS A 8 15.09 13.88 1.34
CA LYS A 8 16.00 13.60 2.47
C LYS A 8 15.28 13.43 3.81
N LYS A 9 14.19 14.17 4.08
CA LYS A 9 13.40 14.01 5.32
C LYS A 9 12.57 12.73 5.32
N THR A 10 11.95 12.38 4.19
CA THR A 10 11.16 11.14 4.05
C THR A 10 12.03 9.88 4.15
N ASN A 11 13.25 9.91 3.62
CA ASN A 11 14.17 8.77 3.75
C ASN A 11 14.63 8.56 5.20
N LYS A 12 14.89 9.63 5.96
CA LYS A 12 15.23 9.51 7.38
C LYS A 12 14.09 8.92 8.21
N SER A 13 12.84 9.34 7.97
CA SER A 13 11.68 8.78 8.68
C SER A 13 11.43 7.31 8.31
N LEU A 14 11.65 6.92 7.06
CA LEU A 14 11.58 5.53 6.61
C LEU A 14 12.65 4.65 7.27
N ASP A 15 13.89 5.14 7.35
CA ASP A 15 14.98 4.39 7.98
C ASP A 15 14.80 4.27 9.51
N GLU A 16 14.15 5.24 10.15
CA GLU A 16 13.70 5.11 11.54
C GLU A 16 12.59 4.06 11.69
N LEU A 17 11.61 4.03 10.77
CA LEU A 17 10.54 3.05 10.80
C LEU A 17 11.04 1.60 10.60
N LYS A 18 12.13 1.41 9.84
CA LYS A 18 12.78 0.10 9.61
C LYS A 18 13.52 -0.46 10.83
N LYS A 19 13.85 0.37 11.83
CA LYS A 19 14.50 -0.10 13.05
C LYS A 19 13.56 -0.97 13.88
N ASP A 20 14.13 -1.91 14.62
CA ASP A 20 13.38 -2.79 15.50
C ASP A 20 12.46 -2.02 16.44
N ILE A 21 11.33 -2.63 16.75
CA ILE A 21 10.33 -2.07 17.64
C ILE A 21 10.84 -2.20 19.08
N VAL A 22 11.35 -1.11 19.63
CA VAL A 22 11.68 -1.04 21.06
C VAL A 22 10.38 -0.75 21.81
N ILE A 23 9.82 -1.76 22.48
CA ILE A 23 8.79 -1.62 23.53
C ILE A 23 9.49 -2.05 24.82
N ASP A 24 9.41 -1.24 25.87
CA ASP A 24 9.95 -1.55 27.20
C ASP A 24 8.82 -1.70 28.25
N ASP A 25 7.61 -1.24 27.91
CA ASP A 25 6.42 -1.27 28.75
C ASP A 25 6.02 -2.69 29.21
N HIS A 26 6.44 -3.72 28.48
CA HIS A 26 6.19 -5.10 28.85
C HIS A 26 7.18 -5.66 29.88
N GLU A 27 8.36 -5.06 30.01
CA GLU A 27 9.42 -5.50 30.93
C GLU A 27 9.24 -4.91 32.33
N ILE A 28 8.64 -3.72 32.42
CA ILE A 28 8.48 -3.03 33.70
C ILE A 28 7.31 -3.60 34.54
N PRO A 29 7.41 -3.53 35.88
CA PRO A 29 6.32 -3.88 36.78
C PRO A 29 5.07 -3.02 36.55
N LEU A 30 3.89 -3.56 36.86
CA LEU A 30 2.61 -2.88 36.64
C LEU A 30 2.54 -1.52 37.36
N ASP A 31 3.04 -1.43 38.59
CA ASP A 31 3.07 -0.17 39.35
C ASP A 31 3.91 0.91 38.68
N ALA A 32 5.02 0.53 38.04
CA ALA A 32 5.88 1.46 37.32
C ALA A 32 5.22 1.94 36.03
N LEU A 33 4.49 1.05 35.34
CA LEU A 33 3.71 1.38 34.15
C LEU A 33 2.56 2.35 34.46
N LEU A 34 1.81 2.08 35.53
CA LEU A 34 0.73 2.95 36.01
C LEU A 34 1.24 4.35 36.34
N LYS A 35 2.40 4.43 37.02
CA LYS A 35 3.08 5.71 37.30
C LYS A 35 3.56 6.41 36.02
N ARG A 36 4.13 5.67 35.06
CA ARG A 36 4.63 6.23 33.78
C ARG A 36 3.51 6.91 33.00
N TYR A 37 2.31 6.33 33.02
CA TYR A 37 1.16 6.83 32.25
C TYR A 37 0.12 7.56 33.09
N SER A 38 0.43 7.89 34.36
CA SER A 38 -0.51 8.51 35.32
C SER A 38 -1.90 7.85 35.31
N SER A 39 -1.94 6.52 35.20
CA SER A 39 -3.17 5.74 35.08
C SER A 39 -3.44 4.94 36.35
N SER A 40 -4.68 4.52 36.54
CA SER A 40 -5.13 3.67 37.64
C SER A 40 -5.62 2.32 37.12
N GLU A 41 -5.29 1.25 37.84
CA GLU A 41 -5.70 -0.11 37.50
C GLU A 41 -7.23 -0.31 37.56
N THR A 42 -7.91 0.44 38.43
CA THR A 42 -9.37 0.32 38.62
C THR A 42 -10.15 1.51 38.09
N ALA A 43 -9.60 2.72 38.24
CA ALA A 43 -10.28 3.94 37.87
C ALA A 43 -9.97 4.41 36.42
N GLY A 44 -8.90 3.89 35.81
CA GLY A 44 -8.36 4.42 34.57
C GLY A 44 -7.84 5.86 34.73
N ILE A 45 -7.88 6.63 33.65
CA ILE A 45 -7.51 8.06 33.65
C ILE A 45 -8.75 8.96 33.80
N SER A 46 -8.52 10.23 34.11
CA SER A 46 -9.60 11.22 34.14
C SER A 46 -10.04 11.65 32.75
N GLU A 47 -11.31 12.01 32.58
CA GLU A 47 -11.84 12.48 31.29
C GLU A 47 -11.18 13.78 30.82
N ALA A 48 -10.78 14.66 31.76
CA ALA A 48 -10.03 15.88 31.46
C ALA A 48 -8.61 15.59 30.94
N GLU A 49 -7.93 14.61 31.53
CA GLU A 49 -6.60 14.19 31.08
C GLU A 49 -6.68 13.49 29.72
N ALA A 50 -7.69 12.66 29.51
CA ALA A 50 -7.94 12.02 28.21
C ALA A 50 -8.14 13.06 27.10
N ALA A 51 -8.97 14.09 27.35
CA ALA A 51 -9.18 15.17 26.39
C ALA A 51 -7.92 15.99 26.11
N THR A 52 -7.05 16.15 27.12
CA THR A 52 -5.75 16.83 26.96
C THR A 52 -4.80 16.01 26.09
N ARG A 53 -4.66 14.71 26.38
CA ARG A 53 -3.85 13.78 25.59
C ARG A 53 -4.34 13.66 24.16
N LEU A 54 -5.65 13.66 23.93
CA LEU A 54 -6.23 13.59 22.59
C LEU A 54 -5.85 14.81 21.74
N LYS A 55 -5.75 16.00 22.36
CA LYS A 55 -5.30 17.22 21.70
C LYS A 55 -3.79 17.23 21.43
N THR A 56 -2.97 16.67 22.31
CA THR A 56 -1.51 16.65 22.14
C THR A 56 -1.04 15.57 21.16
N ASP A 57 -1.62 14.38 21.28
CA ASP A 57 -1.16 13.18 20.58
C ASP A 57 -1.93 12.93 19.28
N GLY A 58 -3.13 13.51 19.16
CA GLY A 58 -4.06 13.25 18.07
C GLY A 58 -4.89 11.98 18.27
N PRO A 59 -5.82 11.71 17.33
CA PRO A 59 -6.72 10.58 17.41
C PRO A 59 -6.01 9.24 17.20
N ASN A 60 -6.55 8.17 17.78
CA ASN A 60 -6.15 6.79 17.49
C ASN A 60 -6.70 6.34 16.12
N ALA A 61 -6.07 6.84 15.06
CA ALA A 61 -6.35 6.50 13.68
C ALA A 61 -5.05 6.45 12.87
N LEU A 62 -5.07 5.69 11.77
CA LEU A 62 -3.95 5.64 10.83
C LEU A 62 -3.97 6.86 9.92
N THR A 63 -2.85 7.55 9.79
CA THR A 63 -2.78 8.75 8.93
C THR A 63 -2.76 8.32 7.46
N PRO A 64 -3.71 8.76 6.62
CA PRO A 64 -3.66 8.47 5.19
C PRO A 64 -2.45 9.15 4.54
N PRO A 65 -1.84 8.54 3.51
CA PRO A 65 -0.69 9.09 2.83
C PRO A 65 -1.11 10.38 2.15
N LYS A 66 -0.19 11.34 2.13
CA LYS A 66 -0.42 12.64 1.49
C LYS A 66 -0.69 12.41 0.01
N GLN A 67 -1.94 12.55 -0.40
CA GLN A 67 -2.29 12.55 -1.80
C GLN A 67 -1.83 13.87 -2.42
N THR A 68 -1.16 13.81 -3.56
CA THR A 68 -0.89 14.99 -4.38
C THR A 68 -2.22 15.60 -4.82
N SER A 69 -2.37 16.92 -4.69
CA SER A 69 -3.56 17.62 -5.17
C SER A 69 -3.86 17.28 -6.63
N LYS A 70 -5.13 17.06 -6.94
CA LYS A 70 -5.61 16.72 -8.30
C LYS A 70 -5.16 17.76 -9.33
N TRP A 71 -5.12 19.03 -8.94
CA TRP A 71 -4.66 20.13 -9.78
C TRP A 71 -3.16 20.09 -10.08
N VAL A 72 -2.34 19.65 -9.12
CA VAL A 72 -0.90 19.49 -9.33
C VAL A 72 -0.62 18.33 -10.28
N LYS A 73 -1.40 17.24 -10.16
CA LYS A 73 -1.35 16.12 -11.12
C LYS A 73 -1.76 16.57 -12.52
N LEU A 74 -2.88 17.27 -12.63
CA LEU A 74 -3.37 17.80 -13.92
C LEU A 74 -2.35 18.76 -14.56
N ALA A 75 -1.80 19.70 -13.79
CA ALA A 75 -0.77 20.61 -14.27
C ALA A 75 0.51 19.86 -14.68
N GLY A 76 0.88 18.83 -13.92
CA GLY A 76 1.99 17.94 -14.27
C GLY A 76 1.78 17.21 -15.61
N SER A 77 0.56 16.73 -15.88
CA SER A 77 0.21 16.08 -17.16
C SER A 77 0.20 17.06 -18.33
N ILE A 78 -0.32 18.29 -18.13
CA ILE A 78 -0.44 19.30 -19.21
C ILE A 78 0.90 19.98 -19.52
N PHE A 79 1.75 20.23 -18.52
CA PHE A 79 2.99 20.99 -18.68
C PHE A 79 4.27 20.14 -18.54
N GLY A 80 4.15 18.83 -18.37
CA GLY A 80 5.29 17.92 -18.19
C GLY A 80 5.80 17.31 -19.50
N GLY A 81 7.06 16.90 -19.52
CA GLY A 81 7.63 16.06 -20.60
C GLY A 81 7.57 16.70 -21.99
N PHE A 82 7.10 15.94 -22.98
CA PHE A 82 6.96 16.40 -24.38
C PHE A 82 5.89 17.48 -24.56
N ASN A 83 4.86 17.52 -23.70
CA ASN A 83 3.83 18.56 -23.75
C ASN A 83 4.43 19.96 -23.49
N PHE A 84 5.53 20.06 -22.73
CA PHE A 84 6.27 21.31 -22.54
C PHE A 84 6.89 21.81 -23.85
N LEU A 85 7.50 20.92 -24.62
CA LEU A 85 8.10 21.27 -25.92
C LEU A 85 7.03 21.80 -26.88
N LEU A 86 5.87 21.14 -26.94
CA LEU A 86 4.75 21.58 -27.75
C LEU A 86 4.17 22.93 -27.30
N TRP A 87 4.11 23.20 -25.98
CA TRP A 87 3.76 24.53 -25.48
C TRP A 87 4.76 25.61 -25.93
N CYS A 88 6.07 25.32 -25.91
CA CYS A 88 7.08 26.25 -26.42
C CYS A 88 6.87 26.53 -27.92
N ALA A 89 6.53 25.51 -28.72
CA ALA A 89 6.23 25.68 -30.14
C ALA A 89 4.96 26.51 -30.38
N ALA A 90 3.88 26.23 -29.64
CA ALA A 90 2.63 26.99 -29.73
C ALA A 90 2.85 28.47 -29.38
N VAL A 91 3.63 28.75 -28.33
CA VAL A 91 4.01 30.12 -27.95
C VAL A 91 4.88 30.77 -29.02
N ALA A 92 5.88 30.07 -29.57
CA ALA A 92 6.72 30.60 -30.64
C ALA A 92 5.91 30.95 -31.90
N SER A 93 4.95 30.11 -32.29
CA SER A 93 4.03 30.38 -33.41
C SER A 93 3.09 31.55 -33.13
N ALA A 94 2.60 31.69 -31.89
CA ALA A 94 1.76 32.82 -31.49
C ALA A 94 2.55 34.15 -31.51
N VAL A 95 3.80 34.14 -31.04
CA VAL A 95 4.71 35.30 -31.12
C VAL A 95 5.03 35.64 -32.57
N GLY A 96 5.26 34.62 -33.42
CA GLY A 96 5.49 34.81 -34.85
C GLY A 96 4.34 35.51 -35.56
N TYR A 97 3.11 35.08 -35.29
CA TYR A 97 1.92 35.76 -35.79
C TYR A 97 1.82 37.21 -35.28
N GLY A 98 2.15 37.45 -34.01
CA GLY A 98 2.19 38.80 -33.45
C GLY A 98 3.22 39.72 -34.09
N MET A 99 4.39 39.18 -34.47
CA MET A 99 5.41 39.91 -35.23
C MET A 99 4.96 40.20 -36.66
N ASP A 100 4.39 39.21 -37.35
CA ASP A 100 3.85 39.37 -38.70
C ASP A 100 2.77 40.46 -38.73
N LEU A 101 1.83 40.44 -37.77
CA LEU A 101 0.76 41.44 -37.63
C LEU A 101 1.30 42.86 -37.38
N SER A 102 2.45 42.99 -36.71
CA SER A 102 3.07 44.30 -36.42
C SER A 102 3.89 44.87 -37.57
N MET A 103 4.36 44.02 -38.50
CA MET A 103 5.21 44.42 -39.63
C MET A 103 4.46 44.56 -40.95
N SER A 104 3.29 43.93 -41.10
CA SER A 104 2.45 44.02 -42.30
C SER A 104 1.47 45.19 -42.21
N VAL A 105 1.68 46.23 -43.04
CA VAL A 105 0.82 47.43 -43.09
C VAL A 105 -0.25 47.35 -44.20
N ASP A 106 -0.12 46.48 -45.22
CA ASP A 106 -1.05 46.48 -46.38
C ASP A 106 -1.25 45.12 -47.11
N GLU A 107 -0.71 44.01 -46.61
CA GLU A 107 -0.93 42.66 -47.18
C GLU A 107 -1.70 41.75 -46.22
N GLU A 108 -2.50 40.82 -46.76
CA GLU A 108 -3.20 39.80 -45.97
C GLU A 108 -2.19 39.01 -45.13
N VAL A 109 -2.25 39.17 -43.81
CA VAL A 109 -1.36 38.44 -42.87
C VAL A 109 -1.55 36.94 -43.08
N PRO A 110 -0.47 36.18 -43.38
CA PRO A 110 -0.56 34.74 -43.49
C PRO A 110 -1.07 34.13 -42.18
N LYS A 111 -2.28 33.59 -42.21
CA LYS A 111 -2.94 33.01 -41.02
C LYS A 111 -2.32 31.69 -40.57
N ASP A 112 -1.34 31.18 -41.31
CA ASP A 112 -0.66 29.90 -41.07
C ASP A 112 -0.07 29.82 -39.65
N ASN A 113 0.61 30.88 -39.19
CA ASN A 113 1.21 30.92 -37.85
C ASN A 113 0.14 30.92 -36.74
N MET A 114 -1.02 31.56 -36.97
CA MET A 114 -2.16 31.55 -36.06
C MET A 114 -2.81 30.16 -36.01
N TYR A 115 -3.07 29.53 -37.16
CA TYR A 115 -3.63 28.18 -37.21
C TYR A 115 -2.71 27.17 -36.54
N MET A 116 -1.39 27.25 -36.77
CA MET A 116 -0.41 26.39 -36.13
C MET A 116 -0.40 26.55 -34.60
N ALA A 117 -0.46 27.78 -34.08
CA ALA A 117 -0.52 28.01 -32.64
C ALA A 117 -1.80 27.40 -32.00
N ILE A 118 -2.96 27.58 -32.66
CA ILE A 118 -4.24 27.04 -32.18
C ILE A 118 -4.24 25.51 -32.22
N ILE A 119 -3.79 24.91 -33.33
CA ILE A 119 -3.71 23.46 -33.49
C ILE A 119 -2.79 22.87 -32.42
N LEU A 120 -1.58 23.40 -32.25
CA LEU A 120 -0.62 22.90 -31.25
C LEU A 120 -1.15 23.04 -29.82
N ALA A 121 -1.75 24.18 -29.46
CA ALA A 121 -2.34 24.36 -28.13
C ALA A 121 -3.51 23.40 -27.87
N SER A 122 -4.35 23.15 -28.89
CA SER A 122 -5.47 22.21 -28.79
C SER A 122 -4.99 20.77 -28.58
N VAL A 123 -3.98 20.33 -29.35
CA VAL A 123 -3.41 18.98 -29.26
C VAL A 123 -2.85 18.77 -27.85
N VAL A 124 -1.99 19.66 -27.35
CA VAL A 124 -1.38 19.51 -26.01
C VAL A 124 -2.42 19.44 -24.90
N THR A 125 -3.46 20.26 -25.01
CA THR A 125 -4.53 20.29 -24.02
C THR A 125 -5.28 18.95 -24.00
N VAL A 126 -5.67 18.43 -25.16
CA VAL A 126 -6.38 17.14 -25.28
C VAL A 126 -5.52 16.00 -24.76
N THR A 127 -4.23 15.95 -25.14
CA THR A 127 -3.30 14.91 -24.68
C THR A 127 -3.11 14.95 -23.17
N GLY A 128 -2.90 16.14 -22.58
CA GLY A 128 -2.75 16.28 -21.13
C GLY A 128 -3.99 15.90 -20.32
N PHE A 129 -5.20 16.14 -20.85
CA PHE A 129 -6.45 15.66 -20.23
C PHE A 129 -6.60 14.14 -20.29
N PHE A 130 -6.21 13.52 -21.42
CA PHE A 130 -6.25 12.08 -21.58
C PHE A 130 -5.29 11.39 -20.59
N ASP A 131 -4.07 11.92 -20.46
CA ASP A 131 -3.07 11.45 -19.50
C ASP A 131 -3.57 11.54 -18.05
N PHE A 132 -4.18 12.67 -17.66
CA PHE A 132 -4.75 12.84 -16.32
C PHE A 132 -5.89 11.86 -16.03
N TYR A 133 -6.75 11.59 -17.02
CA TYR A 133 -7.86 10.66 -16.86
C TYR A 133 -7.36 9.22 -16.64
N GLN A 134 -6.30 8.82 -17.35
CA GLN A 134 -5.70 7.50 -17.21
C GLN A 134 -5.08 7.29 -15.82
N ASP A 135 -4.41 8.30 -15.27
CA ASP A 135 -3.78 8.26 -13.94
C ASP A 135 -4.77 8.12 -12.78
N ARG A 136 -6.00 8.61 -12.94
CA ARG A 136 -7.01 8.64 -11.86
C ARG A 136 -7.54 7.25 -11.49
N LYS A 137 -7.47 6.27 -12.38
CA LYS A 137 -8.06 4.93 -12.18
C LYS A 137 -7.25 4.04 -11.21
N SER A 138 -6.03 4.43 -10.83
CA SER A 138 -5.07 3.52 -10.16
C SER A 138 -4.96 3.62 -8.63
N GLY A 139 -5.69 4.50 -7.95
CA GLY A 139 -5.43 4.77 -6.52
C GLY A 139 -6.64 4.56 -5.64
N ASN A 140 -6.70 3.45 -4.89
CA ASN A 140 -7.46 3.26 -3.65
C ASN A 140 -6.96 2.01 -2.91
N LEU A 141 -5.71 2.04 -2.42
CA LEU A 141 -5.13 0.95 -1.59
C LEU A 141 -5.29 1.21 -0.08
N MET A 142 -5.69 2.41 0.31
CA MET A 142 -5.73 2.86 1.70
C MET A 142 -7.04 2.55 2.43
N ASP A 143 -8.16 2.47 1.70
CA ASP A 143 -9.48 2.22 2.28
C ASP A 143 -9.55 0.85 2.99
N SER A 144 -8.74 -0.12 2.56
CA SER A 144 -8.70 -1.45 3.17
C SER A 144 -8.10 -1.47 4.58
N PHE A 145 -7.19 -0.54 4.91
CA PHE A 145 -6.61 -0.45 6.27
C PHE A 145 -7.52 0.32 7.24
N ALA A 146 -8.21 1.36 6.75
CA ALA A 146 -9.15 2.12 7.57
C ALA A 146 -10.32 1.26 8.07
N ASN A 147 -10.75 0.29 7.28
CA ASN A 147 -11.82 -0.66 7.63
C ASN A 147 -11.42 -1.72 8.67
N MET A 148 -10.16 -1.75 9.14
CA MET A 148 -9.72 -2.72 10.15
C MET A 148 -9.93 -2.22 11.58
N ILE A 149 -10.13 -0.91 11.79
CA ILE A 149 -10.34 -0.28 13.09
C ILE A 149 -11.76 -0.57 13.60
N PRO A 150 -11.95 -1.14 14.80
CA PRO A 150 -13.29 -1.29 15.37
C PRO A 150 -13.93 0.09 15.60
N PRO A 151 -15.24 0.26 15.40
CA PRO A 151 -15.87 1.57 15.51
C PRO A 151 -15.93 2.07 16.96
N LYS A 152 -16.10 1.17 17.93
CA LYS A 152 -16.26 1.48 19.35
C LYS A 152 -15.51 0.49 20.24
N THR A 153 -15.18 0.92 21.46
CA THR A 153 -14.58 0.08 22.50
C THR A 153 -15.04 0.49 23.89
N LEU A 154 -14.88 -0.41 24.87
CA LEU A 154 -15.18 -0.15 26.28
C LEU A 154 -13.93 0.35 26.99
N VAL A 155 -14.00 1.57 27.52
CA VAL A 155 -12.93 2.20 28.30
C VAL A 155 -13.40 2.45 29.73
N VAL A 156 -12.49 2.43 30.69
CA VAL A 156 -12.72 2.88 32.06
C VAL A 156 -12.06 4.24 32.24
N ARG A 157 -12.87 5.26 32.53
CA ARG A 157 -12.42 6.61 32.86
C ARG A 157 -13.19 7.11 34.09
N ASP A 158 -12.50 7.77 35.01
CA ASP A 158 -13.06 8.21 36.30
C ASP A 158 -13.79 7.08 37.07
N GLY A 159 -13.30 5.83 36.96
CA GLY A 159 -13.92 4.65 37.60
C GLY A 159 -15.20 4.15 36.94
N THR A 160 -15.66 4.79 35.87
CA THR A 160 -16.88 4.41 35.14
C THR A 160 -16.53 3.76 33.80
N THR A 161 -17.20 2.66 33.47
CA THR A 161 -17.07 2.03 32.15
C THR A 161 -17.96 2.75 31.15
N LYS A 162 -17.36 3.24 30.07
CA LYS A 162 -18.05 3.95 28.99
C LYS A 162 -17.69 3.32 27.65
N GLU A 163 -18.65 3.29 26.73
CA GLU A 163 -18.38 2.93 25.34
C GLU A 163 -18.03 4.21 24.57
N ILE A 164 -16.83 4.26 23.98
CA ILE A 164 -16.35 5.42 23.21
C ILE A 164 -15.91 5.00 21.81
N GLU A 165 -15.81 5.96 20.91
CA GLU A 165 -15.23 5.72 19.59
C GLU A 165 -13.73 5.44 19.72
N VAL A 166 -13.23 4.48 18.94
CA VAL A 166 -11.82 4.05 19.03
C VAL A 166 -10.85 5.16 18.69
N LYS A 167 -11.27 6.12 17.84
CA LYS A 167 -10.48 7.31 17.48
C LYS A 167 -10.18 8.22 18.68
N ASP A 168 -11.00 8.17 19.73
CA ASP A 168 -10.89 9.02 20.92
C ASP A 168 -10.11 8.34 22.06
N LEU A 169 -9.53 7.16 21.80
CA LEU A 169 -8.63 6.48 22.72
C LEU A 169 -7.27 7.16 22.75
N VAL A 170 -6.70 7.23 23.96
CA VAL A 170 -5.39 7.83 24.21
C VAL A 170 -4.50 6.87 24.98
N VAL A 171 -3.20 7.12 24.95
CA VAL A 171 -2.23 6.39 25.75
C VAL A 171 -2.58 6.55 27.24
N GLY A 172 -2.52 5.45 28.00
CA GLY A 172 -2.87 5.38 29.42
C GLY A 172 -4.32 5.01 29.72
N ASP A 173 -5.22 5.01 28.74
CA ASP A 173 -6.59 4.53 28.92
C ASP A 173 -6.60 3.05 29.35
N LEU A 174 -7.50 2.70 30.27
CA LEU A 174 -7.79 1.32 30.65
C LEU A 174 -8.94 0.79 29.79
N VAL A 175 -8.66 -0.19 28.94
CA VAL A 175 -9.63 -0.78 28.02
C VAL A 175 -10.05 -2.17 28.49
N ARG A 176 -11.34 -2.47 28.36
CA ARG A 176 -11.90 -3.81 28.61
C ARG A 176 -12.29 -4.46 27.29
N PHE A 177 -11.94 -5.72 27.12
CA PHE A 177 -12.26 -6.48 25.91
C PHE A 177 -12.60 -7.93 26.26
N ARG A 178 -13.44 -8.54 25.42
CA ARG A 178 -13.92 -9.92 25.56
C ARG A 178 -13.82 -10.68 24.24
N GLY A 179 -14.01 -12.00 24.30
CA GLY A 179 -14.11 -12.84 23.11
C GLY A 179 -15.09 -12.28 22.09
N GLY A 180 -14.63 -12.16 20.84
CA GLY A 180 -15.34 -11.53 19.72
C GLY A 180 -14.90 -10.10 19.42
N ASP A 181 -14.27 -9.40 20.37
CA ASP A 181 -13.81 -8.02 20.16
C ASP A 181 -12.46 -7.97 19.43
N ARG A 182 -12.17 -6.85 18.78
CA ARG A 182 -10.84 -6.52 18.26
C ARG A 182 -10.10 -5.63 19.23
N VAL A 183 -8.80 -5.85 19.35
CA VAL A 183 -7.91 -5.04 20.18
C VAL A 183 -7.76 -3.65 19.54
N PRO A 184 -8.20 -2.55 20.20
CA PRO A 184 -8.37 -1.25 19.56
C PRO A 184 -7.07 -0.42 19.46
N ALA A 185 -6.04 -0.79 20.20
CA ALA A 185 -4.73 -0.14 20.26
C ALA A 185 -3.71 -1.11 20.87
N ASP A 186 -2.41 -0.84 20.78
CA ASP A 186 -1.43 -1.67 21.50
C ASP A 186 -1.58 -1.43 23.00
N LEU A 187 -1.76 -2.50 23.77
CA LEU A 187 -2.03 -2.44 25.19
C LEU A 187 -1.21 -3.45 25.99
N ARG A 188 -0.89 -3.06 27.23
CA ARG A 188 -0.34 -3.92 28.25
C ARG A 188 -1.48 -4.55 29.05
N VAL A 189 -1.51 -5.88 29.09
CA VAL A 189 -2.52 -6.63 29.82
C VAL A 189 -2.33 -6.45 31.32
N THR A 190 -3.36 -5.96 32.01
CA THR A 190 -3.43 -5.81 33.48
C THR A 190 -4.27 -6.89 34.12
N LEU A 191 -5.28 -7.40 33.42
CA LEU A 191 -6.11 -8.53 33.84
C LEU A 191 -6.35 -9.47 32.66
N ALA A 192 -6.24 -10.78 32.88
CA ALA A 192 -6.56 -11.79 31.88
C ALA A 192 -7.31 -12.96 32.51
N ARG A 193 -8.45 -13.33 31.93
CA ARG A 193 -9.27 -14.48 32.35
C ARG A 193 -9.52 -15.37 31.14
N GLY A 194 -8.73 -16.44 31.02
CA GLY A 194 -8.80 -17.35 29.85
C GLY A 194 -8.55 -16.65 28.52
N LEU A 195 -7.83 -15.52 28.53
CA LEU A 195 -7.68 -14.64 27.38
C LEU A 195 -6.80 -15.30 26.31
N LYS A 196 -7.36 -15.51 25.11
CA LYS A 196 -6.61 -15.89 23.92
C LYS A 196 -6.88 -14.93 22.78
N VAL A 197 -5.83 -14.59 22.04
CA VAL A 197 -5.90 -13.67 20.90
C VAL A 197 -5.34 -14.34 19.65
N ASP A 198 -5.89 -13.96 18.51
CA ASP A 198 -5.40 -14.29 17.19
C ASP A 198 -4.43 -13.21 16.70
N ASN A 199 -3.18 -13.62 16.52
CA ASN A 199 -2.09 -12.78 16.02
C ASN A 199 -1.84 -12.97 14.51
N SER A 200 -2.71 -13.69 13.78
CA SER A 200 -2.54 -13.99 12.35
C SER A 200 -2.31 -12.75 11.49
N SER A 201 -2.92 -11.61 11.84
CA SER A 201 -2.68 -10.31 11.18
C SER A 201 -1.21 -9.85 11.20
N LEU A 202 -0.43 -10.34 12.15
CA LEU A 202 0.97 -9.96 12.38
C LEU A 202 1.96 -11.09 12.08
N THR A 203 1.62 -12.32 12.47
CA THR A 203 2.52 -13.48 12.35
C THR A 203 2.19 -14.39 11.17
N GLY A 204 1.01 -14.25 10.57
CA GLY A 204 0.48 -15.19 9.58
C GLY A 204 0.00 -16.52 10.16
N GLU A 205 0.17 -16.74 11.46
CA GLU A 205 -0.23 -17.98 12.15
C GLU A 205 -1.54 -17.77 12.90
N SER A 206 -2.55 -18.61 12.62
CA SER A 206 -3.88 -18.54 13.24
C SER A 206 -4.00 -19.30 14.57
N GLU A 207 -2.89 -19.81 15.12
CA GLU A 207 -2.91 -20.52 16.41
C GLU A 207 -3.22 -19.54 17.56
N PRO A 208 -4.28 -19.79 18.37
CA PRO A 208 -4.66 -18.93 19.48
C PRO A 208 -3.52 -18.75 20.49
N GLN A 209 -3.07 -17.52 20.68
CA GLN A 209 -2.01 -17.19 21.62
C GLN A 209 -2.59 -16.77 22.98
N THR A 210 -2.27 -17.50 24.04
CA THR A 210 -2.69 -17.17 25.40
C THR A 210 -2.01 -15.90 25.91
N ARG A 211 -2.80 -15.04 26.53
CA ARG A 211 -2.35 -13.78 27.13
C ARG A 211 -2.46 -13.81 28.64
N ASN A 212 -1.49 -13.21 29.32
CA ASN A 212 -1.40 -13.13 30.77
C ASN A 212 -0.91 -11.74 31.20
N THR A 213 -0.75 -11.51 32.49
CA THR A 213 -0.24 -10.23 33.03
C THR A 213 1.28 -10.23 33.17
N ASN A 214 1.87 -11.41 33.35
CA ASN A 214 3.29 -11.61 33.65
C ASN A 214 4.17 -11.51 32.41
N PHE A 215 5.31 -10.83 32.54
CA PHE A 215 6.35 -10.81 31.52
C PHE A 215 6.89 -12.22 31.22
N THR A 216 7.02 -12.56 29.92
CA THR A 216 7.49 -13.88 29.49
C THR A 216 8.66 -13.87 28.52
N SER A 217 8.80 -12.84 27.68
CA SER A 217 9.88 -12.74 26.69
C SER A 217 10.33 -11.29 26.54
N LYS A 218 11.63 -11.08 26.33
CA LYS A 218 12.19 -9.77 25.99
C LYS A 218 11.66 -9.26 24.65
N ASN A 219 11.37 -10.16 23.71
CA ASN A 219 10.77 -9.79 22.45
C ASN A 219 9.29 -9.38 22.68
N PRO A 220 8.91 -8.11 22.41
CA PRO A 220 7.55 -7.65 22.65
C PRO A 220 6.50 -8.32 21.75
N LEU A 221 6.90 -8.96 20.65
CA LEU A 221 5.96 -9.69 19.79
C LEU A 221 5.62 -11.10 20.34
N GLU A 222 6.52 -11.66 21.15
CA GLU A 222 6.39 -13.00 21.73
C GLU A 222 5.89 -12.99 23.19
N THR A 223 6.05 -11.87 23.88
CA THR A 223 5.60 -11.75 25.26
C THR A 223 4.07 -11.90 25.35
N LYS A 224 3.60 -12.61 26.37
CA LYS A 224 2.17 -12.91 26.57
C LYS A 224 1.38 -11.76 27.17
N ASN A 225 2.08 -10.71 27.59
CA ASN A 225 1.56 -9.65 28.43
C ASN A 225 1.29 -8.33 27.69
N LEU A 226 1.34 -8.41 26.36
CA LEU A 226 0.93 -7.40 25.40
C LEU A 226 -0.18 -7.96 24.50
N CYS A 227 -1.15 -7.13 24.18
CA CYS A 227 -2.07 -7.32 23.06
C CYS A 227 -1.85 -6.19 22.05
N LEU A 228 -1.83 -6.54 20.77
CA LEU A 228 -1.44 -5.62 19.70
C LEU A 228 -2.66 -5.17 18.91
N PHE A 229 -2.61 -3.95 18.39
CA PHE A 229 -3.66 -3.38 17.56
C PHE A 229 -4.00 -4.32 16.37
N SER A 230 -5.27 -4.42 16.01
CA SER A 230 -5.79 -5.28 14.92
C SER A 230 -5.71 -6.79 15.17
N THR A 231 -5.34 -7.24 16.37
CA THR A 231 -5.50 -8.64 16.80
C THR A 231 -6.93 -8.89 17.27
N SER A 232 -7.45 -10.10 17.05
CA SER A 232 -8.83 -10.46 17.44
C SER A 232 -8.82 -11.27 18.73
N VAL A 233 -9.72 -10.98 19.66
CA VAL A 233 -9.87 -11.75 20.89
C VAL A 233 -10.77 -12.94 20.60
N LEU A 234 -10.25 -14.15 20.72
CA LEU A 234 -10.98 -15.38 20.38
C LEU A 234 -11.86 -15.83 21.55
N GLU A 235 -11.30 -15.83 22.75
CA GLU A 235 -11.99 -16.27 23.96
C GLU A 235 -11.45 -15.57 25.21
N GLY A 236 -12.23 -15.66 26.29
CA GLY A 236 -11.94 -15.05 27.58
C GLY A 236 -12.27 -13.56 27.64
N SER A 237 -11.77 -12.92 28.68
CA SER A 237 -11.85 -11.48 28.87
C SER A 237 -10.56 -10.92 29.45
N GLY A 238 -10.30 -9.65 29.19
CA GLY A 238 -9.13 -8.97 29.69
C GLY A 238 -9.33 -7.48 29.85
N GLU A 239 -8.42 -6.91 30.63
CA GLU A 239 -8.25 -5.47 30.78
C GLU A 239 -6.80 -5.13 30.47
N GLY A 240 -6.58 -3.93 29.95
CA GLY A 240 -5.22 -3.46 29.78
C GLY A 240 -5.10 -1.97 29.48
N ILE A 241 -3.90 -1.47 29.73
CA ILE A 241 -3.55 -0.06 29.59
C ILE A 241 -3.00 0.16 28.19
N ILE A 242 -3.53 1.15 27.48
CA ILE A 242 -3.02 1.53 26.16
C ILE A 242 -1.61 2.09 26.30
N ILE A 243 -0.65 1.49 25.60
CA ILE A 243 0.74 1.95 25.54
C ILE A 243 0.99 2.77 24.28
N ARG A 244 0.28 2.50 23.17
CA ARG A 244 0.45 3.19 21.89
C ARG A 244 -0.86 3.29 21.11
N THR A 245 -1.02 4.40 20.39
CA THR A 245 -2.19 4.69 19.54
C THR A 245 -1.77 5.10 18.12
N GLY A 246 -2.66 4.86 17.15
CA GLY A 246 -2.53 5.29 15.76
C GLY A 246 -1.28 4.76 15.08
N ASP A 247 -0.58 5.65 14.36
CA ASP A 247 0.65 5.34 13.61
C ASP A 247 1.80 4.82 14.50
N ARG A 248 1.74 5.03 15.82
CA ARG A 248 2.76 4.57 16.78
C ARG A 248 2.62 3.09 17.14
N THR A 249 1.46 2.48 16.89
CA THR A 249 1.23 1.05 17.13
C THR A 249 2.12 0.18 16.23
N VAL A 250 2.31 -1.09 16.59
CA VAL A 250 3.04 -2.07 15.77
C VAL A 250 2.46 -2.13 14.35
N VAL A 251 1.14 -2.32 14.23
CA VAL A 251 0.45 -2.35 12.93
C VAL A 251 0.48 -0.98 12.25
N GLY A 252 0.39 0.12 12.99
CA GLY A 252 0.50 1.47 12.43
C GLY A 252 1.86 1.74 11.79
N ARG A 253 2.94 1.29 12.42
CA ARG A 253 4.29 1.34 11.84
C ARG A 253 4.42 0.48 10.59
N ILE A 254 3.85 -0.73 10.59
CA ILE A 254 3.83 -1.61 9.41
C ILE A 254 3.03 -0.97 8.27
N ALA A 255 1.87 -0.37 8.56
CA ALA A 255 1.06 0.35 7.58
C ALA A 255 1.80 1.57 7.03
N ALA A 256 2.50 2.33 7.88
CA ALA A 256 3.34 3.44 7.48
C ALA A 256 4.49 2.98 6.56
N LEU A 257 5.19 1.89 6.90
CA LEU A 257 6.22 1.30 6.04
C LEU A 257 5.65 0.88 4.68
N THR A 258 4.53 0.16 4.68
CA THR A 258 3.89 -0.36 3.45
C THR A 258 3.43 0.77 2.52
N THR A 259 3.08 1.92 3.08
CA THR A 259 2.53 3.05 2.32
C THR A 259 3.58 4.08 1.93
N GLN A 260 4.66 4.20 2.70
CA GLN A 260 5.76 5.13 2.44
C GLN A 260 6.88 4.52 1.58
N VAL A 261 6.94 3.19 1.46
CA VAL A 261 7.87 2.54 0.52
C VAL A 261 7.37 2.82 -0.90
N ASP A 262 8.01 3.76 -1.58
CA ASP A 262 7.82 3.98 -3.00
C ASP A 262 8.13 2.68 -3.75
N SER A 263 7.10 2.07 -4.35
CA SER A 263 7.33 1.04 -5.35
C SER A 263 8.08 1.70 -6.50
N GLY A 264 9.38 1.42 -6.62
CA GLY A 264 10.20 1.90 -7.73
C GLY A 264 9.57 1.56 -9.09
N PRO A 265 10.08 2.13 -10.20
CA PRO A 265 9.52 1.88 -11.52
C PRO A 265 9.57 0.37 -11.82
N THR A 266 8.46 -0.15 -12.36
CA THR A 266 8.34 -1.55 -12.80
C THR A 266 9.34 -1.84 -13.93
N PRO A 267 9.75 -3.11 -14.15
CA PRO A 267 10.66 -3.47 -15.24
C PRO A 267 10.17 -2.95 -16.60
N LEU A 268 8.91 -3.21 -16.95
CA LEU A 268 8.29 -2.62 -18.13
C LEU A 268 8.38 -1.09 -18.19
N ALA A 269 8.15 -0.38 -17.07
CA ALA A 269 8.27 1.08 -17.05
C ALA A 269 9.73 1.54 -17.24
N LYS A 270 10.72 0.78 -16.79
CA LYS A 270 12.14 1.06 -17.05
C LYS A 270 12.47 0.88 -18.53
N GLU A 271 12.00 -0.21 -19.14
CA GLU A 271 12.21 -0.49 -20.57
C GLU A 271 11.52 0.55 -21.45
N ILE A 272 10.27 0.92 -21.15
CA ILE A 272 9.57 1.99 -21.87
C ILE A 272 10.33 3.31 -21.75
N ASN A 273 10.82 3.66 -20.55
CA ASN A 273 11.61 4.88 -20.38
C ASN A 273 12.95 4.83 -21.13
N HIS A 274 13.62 3.67 -21.16
CA HIS A 274 14.84 3.49 -21.93
C HIS A 274 14.59 3.65 -23.43
N PHE A 275 13.54 3.01 -23.93
CA PHE A 275 13.08 3.12 -25.31
C PHE A 275 12.70 4.56 -25.69
N ILE A 276 11.91 5.25 -24.86
CA ILE A 276 11.55 6.65 -25.07
C ILE A 276 12.81 7.52 -25.14
N LYS A 277 13.80 7.30 -24.28
CA LYS A 277 15.06 8.06 -24.31
C LYS A 277 15.82 7.85 -25.62
N ILE A 278 15.95 6.61 -26.10
CA ILE A 278 16.62 6.33 -27.37
C ILE A 278 15.93 7.06 -28.52
N ILE A 279 14.60 6.93 -28.63
CA ILE A 279 13.86 7.60 -29.70
C ILE A 279 13.93 9.11 -29.56
N SER A 280 13.85 9.66 -28.34
CA SER A 280 14.00 11.10 -28.12
C SER A 280 15.34 11.62 -28.62
N VAL A 281 16.43 10.89 -28.35
CA VAL A 281 17.77 11.26 -28.80
C VAL A 281 17.87 11.22 -30.32
N VAL A 282 17.33 10.17 -30.95
CA VAL A 282 17.31 10.05 -32.42
C VAL A 282 16.46 11.16 -33.05
N ALA A 283 15.25 11.37 -32.56
CA ALA A 283 14.31 12.41 -33.03
C ALA A 283 14.92 13.80 -32.90
N PHE A 284 15.56 14.10 -31.76
CA PHE A 284 16.24 15.37 -31.55
C PHE A 284 17.44 15.55 -32.48
N THR A 285 18.25 14.51 -32.68
CA THR A 285 19.43 14.56 -33.57
C THR A 285 19.01 14.82 -35.02
N VAL A 286 17.99 14.10 -35.50
CA VAL A 286 17.41 14.32 -36.84
C VAL A 286 16.80 15.72 -36.92
N GLY A 287 16.02 16.13 -35.92
CA GLY A 287 15.45 17.47 -35.86
C GLY A 287 16.52 18.55 -35.99
N VAL A 288 17.60 18.49 -35.20
CA VAL A 288 18.70 19.48 -35.24
C VAL A 288 19.39 19.48 -36.61
N ALA A 289 19.62 18.32 -37.22
CA ALA A 289 20.21 18.23 -38.55
C ALA A 289 19.34 18.96 -39.60
N PHE A 290 18.03 18.73 -39.58
CA PHE A 290 17.09 19.41 -40.47
C PHE A 290 16.92 20.91 -40.15
N PHE A 291 17.03 21.29 -38.89
CA PHE A 291 17.04 22.69 -38.48
C PHE A 291 18.25 23.44 -39.06
N VAL A 292 19.45 22.86 -38.93
CA VAL A 292 20.67 23.43 -39.51
C VAL A 292 20.55 23.53 -41.03
N LEU A 293 20.04 22.49 -41.70
CA LEU A 293 19.76 22.54 -43.13
C LEU A 293 18.78 23.66 -43.49
N ALA A 294 17.67 23.80 -42.78
CA ALA A 294 16.68 24.85 -43.03
C ALA A 294 17.29 26.25 -42.91
N VAL A 295 18.17 26.47 -41.93
CA VAL A 295 18.91 27.74 -41.78
C VAL A 295 19.90 27.96 -42.93
N VAL A 296 20.61 26.92 -43.37
CA VAL A 296 21.54 26.99 -44.52
C VAL A 296 20.80 27.30 -45.83
N TYR A 297 19.58 26.81 -46.00
CA TYR A 297 18.69 27.12 -47.13
C TYR A 297 17.91 28.44 -46.95
N GLU A 298 18.27 29.28 -45.97
CA GLU A 298 17.70 30.61 -45.73
C GLU A 298 16.18 30.61 -45.41
N TYR A 299 15.66 29.53 -44.82
CA TYR A 299 14.28 29.54 -44.31
C TYR A 299 14.16 30.52 -43.14
N PRO A 300 13.02 31.23 -42.99
CA PRO A 300 12.76 32.06 -41.82
C PRO A 300 12.93 31.27 -40.52
N LEU A 301 13.66 31.83 -39.55
CA LEU A 301 14.01 31.16 -38.28
C LEU A 301 12.78 30.55 -37.60
N LEU A 302 11.64 31.25 -37.64
CA LEU A 302 10.39 30.80 -37.05
C LEU A 302 9.83 29.56 -37.75
N LYS A 303 9.89 29.51 -39.09
CA LYS A 303 9.53 28.32 -39.87
C LYS A 303 10.51 27.17 -39.61
N ALA A 304 11.81 27.45 -39.50
CA ALA A 304 12.82 26.43 -39.17
C ALA A 304 12.58 25.81 -37.79
N ILE A 305 12.24 26.61 -36.77
CA ILE A 305 11.86 26.11 -35.42
C ILE A 305 10.58 25.27 -35.50
N VAL A 306 9.57 25.70 -36.25
CA VAL A 306 8.34 24.93 -36.42
C VAL A 306 8.59 23.59 -37.14
N PHE A 307 9.44 23.57 -38.17
CA PHE A 307 9.86 22.34 -38.84
C PHE A 307 10.64 21.41 -37.91
N PHE A 308 11.58 21.94 -37.13
CA PHE A 308 12.28 21.20 -36.09
C PHE A 308 11.30 20.51 -35.12
N MET A 309 10.36 21.28 -34.58
CA MET A 309 9.35 20.78 -33.65
C MET A 309 8.44 19.73 -34.30
N GLY A 310 8.02 19.96 -35.54
CA GLY A 310 7.22 19.00 -36.31
C GLY A 310 7.94 17.67 -36.52
N ILE A 311 9.24 17.70 -36.85
CA ILE A 311 10.05 16.49 -37.00
C ILE A 311 10.20 15.77 -35.65
N VAL A 312 10.47 16.50 -34.57
CA VAL A 312 10.61 15.88 -33.24
C VAL A 312 9.31 15.20 -32.83
N VAL A 313 8.17 15.90 -32.93
CA VAL A 313 6.84 15.39 -32.54
C VAL A 313 6.42 14.22 -33.42
N ALA A 314 6.61 14.29 -34.73
CA ALA A 314 6.27 13.19 -35.64
C ALA A 314 7.05 11.88 -35.35
N ASN A 315 8.21 11.99 -34.68
CA ASN A 315 9.00 10.84 -34.27
C ASN A 315 8.74 10.43 -32.80
N VAL A 316 7.98 11.20 -32.02
CA VAL A 316 7.55 10.78 -30.68
C VAL A 316 6.49 9.68 -30.87
N PRO A 317 6.65 8.50 -30.25
CA PRO A 317 5.71 7.42 -30.48
C PRO A 317 4.55 7.51 -29.47
N GLU A 318 3.60 8.41 -29.70
CA GLU A 318 2.48 8.62 -28.75
C GLU A 318 1.59 7.37 -28.64
N GLY A 319 1.56 6.53 -29.67
CA GLY A 319 0.76 5.30 -29.71
C GLY A 319 1.28 4.14 -28.84
N ILE A 320 2.50 4.21 -28.31
CA ILE A 320 3.10 3.06 -27.59
C ILE A 320 2.45 2.82 -26.23
N VAL A 321 2.21 3.87 -25.44
CA VAL A 321 1.62 3.70 -24.11
C VAL A 321 0.20 3.10 -24.19
N PRO A 322 -0.69 3.57 -25.09
CA PRO A 322 -2.01 2.96 -25.29
C PRO A 322 -1.92 1.51 -25.80
N THR A 323 -1.08 1.23 -26.80
CA THR A 323 -0.98 -0.13 -27.38
C THR A 323 -0.46 -1.15 -26.37
N VAL A 324 0.57 -0.79 -25.60
CA VAL A 324 1.06 -1.62 -24.48
C VAL A 324 -0.04 -1.83 -23.43
N THR A 325 -0.77 -0.77 -23.09
CA THR A 325 -1.90 -0.87 -22.13
C THR A 325 -2.99 -1.82 -22.62
N VAL A 326 -3.37 -1.76 -23.89
CA VAL A 326 -4.36 -2.65 -24.49
C VAL A 326 -3.85 -4.10 -24.49
N SER A 327 -2.59 -4.32 -24.87
CA SER A 327 -1.96 -5.65 -24.85
C SER A 327 -1.95 -6.27 -23.43
N LEU A 328 -1.55 -5.48 -22.42
CA LEU A 328 -1.58 -5.91 -21.02
C LEU A 328 -3.01 -6.17 -20.54
N THR A 329 -3.98 -5.35 -20.96
CA THR A 329 -5.40 -5.52 -20.60
C THR A 329 -5.96 -6.83 -21.15
N LEU A 330 -5.70 -7.15 -22.42
CA LEU A 330 -6.10 -8.43 -23.02
C LEU A 330 -5.47 -9.61 -22.29
N THR A 331 -4.21 -9.49 -21.86
CA THR A 331 -3.51 -10.52 -21.09
C THR A 331 -4.10 -10.68 -19.69
N ALA A 332 -4.41 -9.57 -18.99
CA ALA A 332 -5.09 -9.59 -17.70
C ALA A 332 -6.48 -10.24 -17.78
N VAL A 333 -7.23 -10.00 -18.87
CA VAL A 333 -8.52 -10.67 -19.12
C VAL A 333 -8.35 -12.17 -19.31
N LYS A 334 -7.30 -12.61 -20.03
CA LYS A 334 -6.97 -14.05 -20.16
C LYS A 334 -6.59 -14.68 -18.81
N MET A 335 -5.82 -13.99 -17.98
CA MET A 335 -5.46 -14.45 -16.62
C MET A 335 -6.69 -14.57 -15.71
N ARG A 336 -7.63 -13.62 -15.79
CA ARG A 336 -8.89 -13.66 -15.04
C ARG A 336 -9.72 -14.91 -15.34
N LYS A 337 -9.72 -15.37 -16.60
CA LYS A 337 -10.40 -16.63 -16.99
C LYS A 337 -9.80 -17.87 -16.30
N LYS A 338 -8.59 -17.77 -15.76
CA LYS A 338 -7.90 -18.79 -14.96
C LYS A 338 -7.87 -18.45 -13.47
N PHE A 339 -8.86 -17.70 -12.98
CA PHE A 339 -8.99 -17.27 -11.58
C PHE A 339 -7.84 -16.41 -11.02
N CYS A 340 -7.01 -15.81 -11.90
CA CYS A 340 -5.95 -14.88 -11.49
C CYS A 340 -6.39 -13.42 -11.73
N LEU A 341 -6.66 -12.68 -10.66
CA LEU A 341 -7.08 -11.28 -10.72
C LEU A 341 -5.89 -10.33 -10.68
N VAL A 342 -5.74 -9.52 -11.73
CA VAL A 342 -4.67 -8.51 -11.82
C VAL A 342 -5.19 -7.14 -11.41
N LYS A 343 -4.69 -6.58 -10.31
CA LYS A 343 -5.05 -5.22 -9.84
C LYS A 343 -4.27 -4.10 -10.56
N LYS A 344 -3.00 -4.34 -10.87
CA LYS A 344 -2.11 -3.40 -11.59
C LYS A 344 -1.66 -4.05 -12.90
N LEU A 345 -1.98 -3.45 -14.04
CA LEU A 345 -1.69 -4.04 -15.37
C LEU A 345 -0.19 -4.34 -15.58
N GLN A 346 0.69 -3.49 -15.06
CA GLN A 346 2.14 -3.68 -15.16
C GLN A 346 2.64 -4.95 -14.44
N ALA A 347 1.89 -5.46 -13.45
CA ALA A 347 2.28 -6.66 -12.70
C ALA A 347 2.26 -7.94 -13.56
N VAL A 348 1.53 -7.93 -14.68
CA VAL A 348 1.51 -9.05 -15.64
C VAL A 348 2.90 -9.34 -16.20
N GLU A 349 3.63 -8.29 -16.57
CA GLU A 349 5.00 -8.42 -17.09
C GLU A 349 5.98 -8.71 -15.95
N THR A 350 5.83 -8.04 -14.81
CA THR A 350 6.72 -8.25 -13.65
C THR A 350 6.75 -9.71 -13.21
N LEU A 351 5.63 -10.43 -13.28
CA LEU A 351 5.60 -11.86 -12.97
C LEU A 351 6.45 -12.69 -13.97
N GLY A 352 6.47 -12.31 -15.24
CA GLY A 352 7.30 -12.96 -16.27
C GLY A 352 8.79 -12.66 -16.13
N SER A 353 9.15 -11.50 -15.61
CA SER A 353 10.54 -11.09 -15.35
C SER A 353 11.02 -11.38 -13.91
N THR A 354 10.22 -12.09 -13.11
CA THR A 354 10.57 -12.43 -11.72
C THR A 354 11.66 -13.50 -11.68
N SER A 355 12.79 -13.19 -11.03
CA SER A 355 13.90 -14.13 -10.81
C SER A 355 13.89 -14.79 -9.42
N THR A 356 13.13 -14.24 -8.47
CA THR A 356 13.05 -14.75 -7.09
C THR A 356 11.64 -14.57 -6.57
N ILE A 357 11.07 -15.66 -6.06
CA ILE A 357 9.74 -15.68 -5.44
C ILE A 357 9.92 -15.78 -3.93
N CYS A 358 9.57 -14.72 -3.21
CA CYS A 358 9.42 -14.76 -1.76
C CYS A 358 7.98 -15.14 -1.45
N SER A 359 7.77 -16.36 -0.95
CA SER A 359 6.44 -16.89 -0.65
C SER A 359 6.25 -16.98 0.85
N ASP A 360 5.07 -16.57 1.34
CA ASP A 360 4.66 -16.84 2.71
C ASP A 360 4.33 -18.33 2.87
N LYS A 361 4.50 -18.89 4.06
CA LYS A 361 4.17 -20.30 4.32
C LYS A 361 2.67 -20.45 4.50
N THR A 362 2.12 -19.79 5.52
CA THR A 362 0.78 -20.10 6.02
C THR A 362 -0.29 -19.45 5.16
N GLY A 363 -1.22 -20.26 4.65
CA GLY A 363 -2.30 -19.78 3.77
C GLY A 363 -1.86 -19.42 2.34
N THR A 364 -0.57 -19.54 2.02
CA THR A 364 -0.03 -19.37 0.67
C THR A 364 0.54 -20.69 0.13
N LEU A 365 1.51 -21.30 0.82
CA LEU A 365 1.99 -22.65 0.49
C LEU A 365 1.16 -23.73 1.18
N THR A 366 0.73 -23.48 2.41
CA THR A 366 -0.15 -24.38 3.17
C THR A 366 -1.62 -23.99 3.02
N GLN A 367 -2.52 -24.94 3.27
CA GLN A 367 -3.97 -24.71 3.20
C GLN A 367 -4.54 -23.91 4.39
N ASN A 368 -3.68 -23.44 5.31
CA ASN A 368 -4.07 -22.86 6.61
C ASN A 368 -5.13 -23.70 7.35
N ARG A 369 -4.98 -25.02 7.32
CA ARG A 369 -5.87 -25.99 7.96
C ARG A 369 -5.05 -27.08 8.63
N MET A 370 -5.34 -27.33 9.90
CA MET A 370 -4.76 -28.46 10.61
C MET A 370 -5.32 -29.76 10.04
N THR A 371 -4.44 -30.61 9.53
CA THR A 371 -4.78 -31.89 8.90
C THR A 371 -3.87 -32.97 9.47
N VAL A 372 -4.44 -34.10 9.85
CA VAL A 372 -3.66 -35.26 10.29
C VAL A 372 -2.85 -35.79 9.10
N THR A 373 -1.53 -35.89 9.25
CA THR A 373 -0.62 -36.33 8.18
C THR A 373 -0.07 -37.72 8.40
N HIS A 374 0.12 -38.12 9.66
CA HIS A 374 0.66 -39.42 10.03
C HIS A 374 -0.09 -39.97 11.23
N LEU A 375 -0.20 -41.29 11.27
CA LEU A 375 -0.76 -42.08 12.35
C LEU A 375 0.34 -42.99 12.88
N TRP A 376 0.37 -43.20 14.19
CA TRP A 376 1.28 -44.17 14.81
C TRP A 376 0.46 -45.21 15.58
N PHE A 377 0.49 -46.44 15.11
CA PHE A 377 -0.14 -47.59 15.76
C PHE A 377 0.62 -48.87 15.40
N ASP A 378 0.54 -49.88 16.26
CA ASP A 378 1.27 -51.15 16.12
C ASP A 378 2.79 -50.99 15.91
N GLY A 379 3.39 -49.96 16.51
CA GLY A 379 4.82 -49.68 16.41
C GLY A 379 5.30 -49.11 15.07
N HIS A 380 4.38 -48.80 14.15
CA HIS A 380 4.70 -48.29 12.82
C HIS A 380 4.07 -46.92 12.57
N ILE A 381 4.78 -46.07 11.82
CA ILE A 381 4.23 -44.83 11.27
C ILE A 381 3.49 -45.18 9.97
N LYS A 382 2.25 -44.70 9.85
CA LYS A 382 1.40 -44.85 8.66
C LYS A 382 1.01 -43.47 8.17
N ASP A 383 1.07 -43.26 6.86
CA ASP A 383 0.65 -42.00 6.26
C ASP A 383 -0.88 -41.90 6.25
N ALA A 384 -1.39 -40.73 6.65
CA ALA A 384 -2.78 -40.37 6.47
C ALA A 384 -2.96 -39.80 5.05
N GLU A 385 -4.09 -40.11 4.43
CA GLU A 385 -4.40 -39.60 3.10
C GLU A 385 -4.67 -38.09 3.17
N LEU A 386 -3.81 -37.31 2.49
CA LEU A 386 -3.95 -35.87 2.39
C LEU A 386 -5.05 -35.54 1.40
N LEU A 387 -6.22 -35.13 1.89
CA LEU A 387 -7.31 -34.67 1.03
C LEU A 387 -6.93 -33.35 0.35
N PRO A 388 -7.01 -33.27 -1.00
CA PRO A 388 -6.97 -31.99 -1.69
C PRO A 388 -8.16 -31.11 -1.27
N PRO A 389 -8.02 -29.77 -1.30
CA PRO A 389 -9.15 -28.89 -1.09
C PRO A 389 -10.18 -29.10 -2.22
N ASN A 390 -11.42 -29.42 -1.85
CA ASN A 390 -12.56 -29.66 -2.74
C ASN A 390 -12.71 -31.06 -3.38
N GLU A 391 -11.94 -32.05 -2.93
CA GLU A 391 -12.24 -33.45 -3.27
C GLU A 391 -13.01 -34.14 -2.15
N HIS A 392 -13.98 -34.98 -2.52
CA HIS A 392 -14.61 -35.88 -1.58
C HIS A 392 -13.64 -36.98 -1.19
N PHE A 393 -13.77 -37.49 0.04
CA PHE A 393 -12.97 -38.63 0.51
C PHE A 393 -13.21 -39.83 -0.40
N HIS A 394 -12.30 -40.05 -1.34
CA HIS A 394 -12.25 -41.25 -2.18
C HIS A 394 -11.49 -42.40 -1.52
N GLY A 395 -11.04 -42.20 -0.27
CA GLY A 395 -10.07 -43.04 0.39
C GLY A 395 -10.50 -44.51 0.42
N GLU A 396 -9.61 -45.35 -0.07
CA GLU A 396 -9.67 -46.79 0.18
C GLU A 396 -9.75 -47.00 1.70
N LYS A 397 -10.54 -47.98 2.13
CA LYS A 397 -10.69 -48.38 3.54
C LYS A 397 -9.44 -49.08 4.10
N ARG A 398 -8.27 -48.46 3.91
CA ARG A 398 -6.95 -49.09 3.93
C ARG A 398 -6.55 -49.69 5.28
N TYR A 399 -7.10 -49.16 6.38
CA TYR A 399 -6.76 -49.57 7.75
C TYR A 399 -7.98 -49.96 8.59
N LEU A 400 -9.20 -49.93 8.01
CA LEU A 400 -10.44 -50.18 8.77
C LEU A 400 -10.54 -51.62 9.28
N GLU A 401 -9.81 -52.57 8.70
CA GLU A 401 -9.75 -53.96 9.15
C GLU A 401 -8.83 -54.18 10.36
N ILE A 402 -7.99 -53.19 10.70
CA ILE A 402 -7.03 -53.29 11.81
C ILE A 402 -7.71 -52.84 13.12
N ASP A 403 -7.79 -53.74 14.11
CA ASP A 403 -8.40 -53.48 15.41
C ASP A 403 -7.74 -52.30 16.16
N SER A 404 -6.41 -52.21 16.14
CA SER A 404 -5.66 -51.09 16.72
C SER A 404 -6.04 -49.74 16.10
N TYR A 405 -6.24 -49.70 14.78
CA TYR A 405 -6.69 -48.49 14.09
C TYR A 405 -8.13 -48.13 14.48
N GLN A 406 -9.04 -49.10 14.59
CA GLN A 406 -10.41 -48.85 15.03
C GLN A 406 -10.46 -48.28 16.46
N LYS A 407 -9.62 -48.79 17.36
CA LYS A 407 -9.49 -48.27 18.74
C LYS A 407 -8.96 -46.83 18.73
N LEU A 408 -7.92 -46.56 17.96
CA LEU A 408 -7.37 -45.20 17.80
C LEU A 408 -8.42 -44.24 17.24
N LEU A 409 -9.15 -44.65 16.21
CA LEU A 409 -10.22 -43.87 15.59
C LEU A 409 -11.38 -43.61 16.56
N ARG A 410 -11.73 -44.61 17.39
CA ARG A 410 -12.75 -44.46 18.44
C ARG A 410 -12.31 -43.45 19.50
N CYS A 411 -11.05 -43.50 19.94
CA CYS A 411 -10.51 -42.50 20.86
C CYS A 411 -10.52 -41.09 20.24
N ALA A 412 -10.07 -40.96 18.99
CA ALA A 412 -10.03 -39.68 18.29
C ALA A 412 -11.43 -39.07 18.09
N THR A 413 -12.46 -39.89 17.88
CA THR A 413 -13.83 -39.41 17.69
C THR A 413 -14.55 -39.10 19.00
N LEU A 414 -14.31 -39.86 20.07
CA LEU A 414 -14.98 -39.66 21.36
C LEU A 414 -14.32 -38.61 22.25
N CYS A 415 -13.02 -38.36 22.08
CA CYS A 415 -12.26 -37.38 22.86
C CYS A 415 -12.04 -36.04 22.12
N SER A 416 -12.77 -35.80 21.03
CA SER A 416 -12.70 -34.56 20.24
C SER A 416 -13.57 -33.44 20.78
#